data_AF-A0A6G8AW96-F1
#
_entry.id   AF-A0A6G8AW96-F1
#
_cell.length_a   1.000
_cell.length_b   1.000
_cell.length_c   1.000
_cell.angle_alpha   90.00
_cell.angle_beta   90.00
_cell.angle_gamma   90.00
#
_symmetry.space_group_name_H-M   'P 1'
#
loop_
_entity.id
_entity.type
_entity.pdbx_description
1 polymer ?
#
loop_
_entity_poly.entity_id
_entity_poly.type
_entity_poly.pdbx_seq_one_letter_code
_entity_poly.pdbx_strand_id
1 'polypeptide(L)'
;MIRLDRIKNSNVVEIIKESQHYLSFNWEDEGTFFIIRVLFEKEVHLSICQKNNNASSLEIENNRLNRLKQLCFGYAKPMKIVQGKNCVYLQSIPVNEKKSNILFL
;
A
#
# COMPACT_ATOMS: atom_id res chain seq x y z
N MET A 1 -1.52 -6.24 -9.38
CA MET A 1 -0.12 -5.90 -9.72
C MET A 1 0.13 -4.46 -9.28
N ILE A 2 1.33 -4.13 -8.77
CA ILE A 2 1.68 -2.77 -8.34
C ILE A 2 1.96 -1.91 -9.58
N ARG A 3 1.47 -0.67 -9.59
CA ARG A 3 1.62 0.30 -10.69
C ARG A 3 2.84 1.19 -10.44
N LEU A 4 4.05 0.65 -10.61
CA LEU A 4 5.29 1.40 -10.36
C LEU A 4 5.38 2.70 -11.18
N ASP A 5 4.94 2.69 -12.44
CA ASP A 5 4.93 3.90 -13.29
C ASP A 5 4.05 5.01 -12.71
N ARG A 6 2.91 4.67 -12.09
CA ARG A 6 2.04 5.69 -11.46
C ARG A 6 2.70 6.29 -10.23
N ILE A 7 3.37 5.47 -9.43
CA ILE A 7 4.08 5.93 -8.24
C ILE A 7 5.23 6.86 -8.65
N LYS A 8 6.05 6.45 -9.63
CA LYS A 8 7.23 7.20 -10.08
C LYS A 8 6.91 8.51 -10.80
N ASN A 9 5.77 8.60 -11.46
CA ASN A 9 5.33 9.79 -12.19
C ASN A 9 4.37 10.69 -11.40
N SER A 10 4.11 10.38 -10.12
CA SER A 10 3.22 11.17 -9.28
C SER A 10 3.94 12.38 -8.69
N ASN A 11 3.36 13.56 -8.81
CA ASN A 11 3.90 14.81 -8.25
C ASN A 11 3.83 14.87 -6.72
N VAL A 12 3.02 14.02 -6.09
CA VAL A 12 2.86 13.93 -4.63
C VAL A 12 3.72 12.82 -4.01
N VAL A 13 4.65 12.27 -4.80
CA VAL A 13 5.53 11.16 -4.40
C VAL A 13 6.98 11.56 -4.56
N GLU A 14 7.78 11.27 -3.54
CA GLU A 14 9.24 11.36 -3.59
C GLU A 14 9.83 9.98 -3.29
N ILE A 15 10.58 9.42 -4.25
CA ILE A 15 11.17 8.08 -4.12
C ILE A 15 12.35 8.15 -3.16
N ILE A 16 12.32 7.32 -2.10
CA ILE A 16 13.41 7.22 -1.11
C ILE A 16 14.38 6.12 -1.53
N LYS A 17 13.85 4.94 -1.89
CA LYS A 17 14.67 3.77 -2.24
C LYS A 17 13.89 2.77 -3.07
N GLU A 18 14.53 2.26 -4.11
CA GLU A 18 14.05 1.15 -4.93
C GLU A 18 15.03 -0.03 -4.83
N SER A 19 14.47 -1.23 -4.75
CA SER A 19 15.18 -2.51 -4.67
C SER A 19 14.40 -3.56 -5.45
N GLN A 20 15.03 -4.69 -5.76
CA GLN A 20 14.38 -5.85 -6.36
C GLN A 20 13.21 -6.40 -5.54
N HIS A 21 13.15 -6.12 -4.22
CA HIS A 21 12.11 -6.65 -3.33
C HIS A 21 11.13 -5.60 -2.82
N TYR A 22 11.44 -4.31 -2.95
CA TYR A 22 10.58 -3.26 -2.41
C TYR A 22 10.81 -1.88 -3.02
N LEU A 23 9.81 -1.02 -2.85
CA LEU A 23 9.88 0.42 -3.09
C LEU A 23 9.49 1.18 -1.83
N SER A 24 10.29 2.17 -1.44
CA SER A 24 9.96 3.12 -0.36
C SER A 24 9.88 4.54 -0.90
N PHE A 25 8.86 5.28 -0.49
CA PHE A 25 8.63 6.65 -0.94
C PHE A 25 7.92 7.49 0.12
N ASN A 26 8.13 8.80 0.09
CA ASN A 26 7.29 9.76 0.78
C ASN A 26 6.04 10.00 -0.06
N TRP A 27 4.88 10.05 0.59
CA TRP A 27 3.60 10.38 0.00
C TRP A 27 2.99 11.56 0.75
N GLU A 28 2.71 12.64 0.03
CA GLU A 28 1.97 13.79 0.55
C GLU A 28 0.49 13.66 0.19
N ASP A 29 -0.38 13.78 1.18
CA ASP A 29 -1.83 13.78 0.98
C ASP A 29 -2.46 14.79 1.94
N GLU A 30 -3.11 15.81 1.37
CA GLU A 30 -3.80 16.88 2.13
C GLU A 30 -2.90 17.50 3.24
N GLY A 31 -1.66 17.84 2.89
CA GLY A 31 -0.69 18.47 3.81
C GLY A 31 -0.10 17.51 4.87
N THR A 32 -0.40 16.22 4.80
CA THR A 32 0.16 15.20 5.69
C THR A 32 1.20 14.35 4.95
N PHE A 33 2.35 14.13 5.57
CA PHE A 33 3.44 13.34 5.00
C PHE A 33 3.48 11.93 5.59
N PHE A 34 3.43 10.94 4.71
CA PHE A 34 3.55 9.53 5.02
C PHE A 34 4.80 8.93 4.39
N ILE A 35 5.40 7.95 5.05
CA ILE A 35 6.42 7.08 4.49
C ILE A 35 5.74 5.76 4.15
N ILE A 36 5.75 5.42 2.86
CA ILE A 36 5.16 4.20 2.33
C ILE A 36 6.28 3.25 1.96
N ARG A 37 6.13 1.97 2.32
CA ARG A 37 6.93 0.87 1.76
C ARG A 37 6.00 -0.14 1.12
N VAL A 38 6.32 -0.52 -0.11
CA VAL A 38 5.62 -1.53 -0.89
C VAL A 38 6.55 -2.72 -1.05
N LEU A 39 6.16 -3.88 -0.54
CA LEU A 39 6.89 -5.14 -0.77
C LEU A 39 6.39 -5.83 -2.04
N PHE A 40 7.32 -6.34 -2.85
CA PHE A 40 7.06 -7.01 -4.13
C PHE A 40 6.91 -8.53 -4.01
N GLU A 41 6.66 -9.04 -2.80
CA GLU A 41 6.48 -10.47 -2.54
C GLU A 41 5.16 -11.01 -3.12
N LYS A 42 4.95 -12.34 -3.01
CA LYS A 42 3.72 -13.02 -3.50
C LYS A 42 2.45 -12.37 -2.95
N GLU A 43 2.51 -11.83 -1.74
CA GLU A 43 1.48 -11.00 -1.14
C GLU A 43 1.98 -9.55 -1.09
N VAL A 44 1.15 -8.60 -1.54
CA VAL A 44 1.54 -7.20 -1.45
C VAL A 44 1.26 -6.71 -0.04
N HIS A 45 2.33 -6.31 0.61
CA HIS A 45 2.29 -5.63 1.89
C HIS A 45 2.65 -4.15 1.69
N LEU A 46 1.74 -3.27 2.06
CA LEU A 46 2.04 -1.85 2.23
C LEU A 46 2.28 -1.59 3.72
N SER A 47 3.38 -0.94 4.08
CA SER A 47 3.52 -0.33 5.41
C SER A 47 3.42 1.18 5.27
N ILE A 48 2.58 1.79 6.11
CA ILE A 48 2.31 3.21 6.10
C ILE A 48 2.70 3.77 7.47
N CYS A 49 3.65 4.69 7.51
CA CYS A 49 4.06 5.38 8.72
C CYS A 49 3.84 6.88 8.53
N GLN A 50 3.36 7.59 9.54
CA GLN A 50 3.35 9.05 9.50
C GLN A 50 4.74 9.58 9.87
N LYS A 51 5.21 10.65 9.21
CA LYS A 51 6.54 11.23 9.44
C LYS A 51 6.68 11.97 10.80
N ASN A 52 5.65 12.00 11.66
CA ASN A 52 5.63 12.76 12.91
C ASN A 52 5.89 11.90 14.17
N ASN A 53 6.61 12.47 15.14
CA ASN A 53 7.34 11.73 16.17
C ASN A 53 6.56 11.29 17.44
N ASN A 54 5.25 11.55 17.60
CA ASN A 54 4.56 11.31 18.89
C ASN A 54 3.14 10.70 18.81
N ALA A 55 2.78 9.98 17.75
CA ALA A 55 1.45 9.36 17.65
C ALA A 55 1.41 7.97 18.33
N SER A 56 0.74 7.86 19.48
CA SER A 56 0.52 6.61 20.23
C SER A 56 -0.41 5.61 19.53
N SER A 57 -1.08 6.03 18.46
CA SER A 57 -1.81 5.18 17.52
C SER A 57 -1.95 5.92 16.19
N LEU A 58 -1.56 5.30 15.09
CA LEU A 58 -1.76 5.86 13.75
C LEU A 58 -3.12 5.40 13.22
N GLU A 59 -4.10 6.30 13.21
CA GLU A 59 -5.36 6.12 12.48
C GLU A 59 -5.29 6.86 11.15
N ILE A 60 -5.57 6.16 10.05
CA ILE A 60 -5.60 6.72 8.71
C ILE A 60 -7.03 6.61 8.20
N GLU A 61 -7.61 7.76 7.81
CA GLU A 61 -8.94 7.81 7.24
C GLU A 61 -9.09 6.89 6.02
N ASN A 62 -10.24 6.24 5.88
CA ASN A 62 -10.51 5.31 4.79
C ASN A 62 -10.36 5.94 3.40
N ASN A 63 -10.70 7.23 3.26
CA ASN A 63 -10.54 7.96 2.00
C ASN A 63 -9.07 8.08 1.59
N ARG A 64 -8.17 8.39 2.54
CA ARG A 64 -6.72 8.43 2.32
C ARG A 64 -6.19 7.06 1.93
N LEU A 65 -6.61 6.00 2.63
CA LEU A 65 -6.24 4.63 2.28
C LEU A 65 -6.70 4.25 0.87
N ASN A 66 -7.89 4.68 0.45
CA ASN A 66 -8.38 4.42 -0.91
C ASN A 66 -7.58 5.16 -1.98
N ARG A 67 -7.20 6.42 -1.74
CA ARG A 67 -6.30 7.17 -2.63
C ARG A 67 -4.93 6.49 -2.74
N LEU A 68 -4.35 6.05 -1.62
CA LEU A 68 -3.09 5.31 -1.62
C LEU A 68 -3.21 3.98 -2.39
N LYS A 69 -4.31 3.25 -2.23
CA LYS A 69 -4.56 2.02 -3.02
C LYS A 69 -4.68 2.32 -4.51
N GLN A 70 -5.38 3.40 -4.88
CA GLN A 70 -5.46 3.83 -6.28
C GLN A 70 -4.11 4.25 -6.86
N LEU A 71 -3.27 4.92 -6.08
CA LEU A 71 -1.89 5.26 -6.44
C LEU A 71 -1.07 3.97 -6.68
N CYS A 72 -1.07 3.06 -5.72
CA CYS A 72 -0.22 1.86 -5.75
C CYS A 72 -0.71 0.76 -6.70
N PHE A 73 -2.02 0.58 -6.86
CA PHE A 73 -2.60 -0.55 -7.58
C PHE A 73 -3.45 -0.14 -8.80
N GLY A 74 -3.83 1.14 -8.89
CA GLY A 74 -4.75 1.64 -9.89
C GLY A 74 -6.23 1.46 -9.57
N TYR A 75 -6.56 0.83 -8.43
CA TYR A 75 -7.93 0.60 -7.96
C TYR A 75 -7.95 0.42 -6.44
N ALA A 76 -9.12 0.58 -5.81
CA ALA A 76 -9.30 0.37 -4.38
C ALA A 76 -9.39 -1.13 -4.06
N LYS A 77 -8.25 -1.84 -4.10
CA LYS A 77 -8.19 -3.28 -3.79
C LYS A 77 -8.65 -3.53 -2.33
N PRO A 78 -9.51 -4.54 -2.07
CA PRO A 78 -9.76 -5.01 -0.73
C PRO A 78 -8.45 -5.53 -0.11
N MET A 79 -8.08 -4.97 1.04
CA MET A 79 -6.86 -5.34 1.76
C MET A 79 -7.20 -5.40 3.23
N LYS A 80 -6.62 -6.38 3.93
CA LYS A 80 -6.72 -6.48 5.38
C LYS A 80 -5.86 -5.38 5.99
N ILE A 81 -6.45 -4.63 6.91
CA ILE A 81 -5.74 -3.59 7.68
C ILE A 81 -5.24 -4.24 8.98
N VAL A 82 -3.95 -4.08 9.27
CA VAL A 82 -3.33 -4.51 10.52
C VAL A 82 -2.67 -3.30 11.15
N GLN A 83 -3.13 -2.92 12.35
CA GLN A 83 -2.53 -1.81 13.10
C GLN A 83 -1.26 -2.28 13.79
N GLY A 84 -0.15 -1.61 13.51
CA GLY A 84 1.09 -1.69 14.27
C GLY A 84 1.24 -0.50 15.22
N LYS A 85 2.28 -0.51 16.05
CA LYS A 85 2.51 0.52 17.08
C LYS A 85 2.60 1.94 16.50
N ASN A 86 3.32 2.11 15.38
CA ASN A 86 3.55 3.42 14.73
C ASN A 86 3.22 3.40 13.23
N CYS A 87 2.51 2.37 12.78
CA CYS A 87 2.31 2.12 11.36
C CYS A 87 1.03 1.33 11.09
N VAL A 88 0.49 1.52 9.90
CA VAL A 88 -0.63 0.72 9.38
C VAL A 88 -0.10 -0.18 8.29
N TYR A 89 -0.36 -1.49 8.40
CA TYR A 89 -0.04 -2.45 7.37
C TYR A 89 -1.29 -2.79 6.56
N LEU A 90 -1.19 -2.72 5.24
CA LEU A 90 -2.20 -3.26 4.33
C LEU A 90 -1.67 -4.55 3.72
N GLN A 91 -2.36 -5.64 3.97
CA GLN A 91 -2.02 -6.96 3.42
C GLN A 91 -3.03 -7.33 2.36
N SER A 92 -2.57 -7.76 1.18
CA SER A 92 -3.47 -8.33 0.19
C SER A 92 -4.15 -9.56 0.75
N ILE A 93 -5.47 -9.63 0.65
CA ILE A 93 -6.19 -10.87 0.97
C ILE A 93 -5.84 -11.88 -0.12
N PRO A 94 -5.32 -13.08 0.22
CA PRO A 94 -5.12 -14.13 -0.75
C PRO A 94 -6.47 -14.38 -1.40
N VAL A 95 -6.55 -14.17 -2.72
CA VAL A 95 -7.68 -14.68 -3.46
C VAL A 95 -7.47 -16.19 -3.39
N ASN A 96 -8.28 -16.88 -2.57
CA ASN A 96 -8.42 -18.31 -2.74
C ASN A 96 -8.84 -18.47 -4.20
N GLU A 97 -7.89 -18.81 -5.07
CA GLU A 97 -8.21 -19.39 -6.35
C GLU A 97 -9.00 -20.65 -5.99
N LYS A 98 -10.33 -20.55 -5.97
CA LYS A 98 -11.15 -21.72 -6.17
C LYS A 98 -10.64 -22.27 -7.48
N LYS A 99 -9.83 -23.34 -7.41
CA LYS A 99 -9.54 -24.20 -8.55
C LYS A 99 -10.90 -24.50 -9.16
N SER A 100 -11.20 -23.82 -10.26
CA SER A 100 -12.39 -24.11 -11.03
C SER A 100 -12.10 -25.45 -11.68
N ASN A 101 -12.40 -26.53 -10.97
CA ASN A 101 -12.64 -27.82 -11.59
C ASN A 101 -13.97 -27.72 -12.34
N ILE A 102 -13.99 -26.92 -13.40
CA ILE A 102 -14.96 -27.10 -14.46
C ILE A 102 -14.35 -28.21 -15.30
N LEU A 103 -14.73 -29.45 -14.99
CA LEU A 103 -14.74 -30.51 -16.00
C LEU A 103 -15.66 -30.02 -17.10
N PHE A 104 -15.07 -29.71 -18.27
CA PHE A 104 -15.86 -29.67 -19.50
C PHE A 104 -16.40 -31.09 -19.70
N LEU A 105 -17.72 -31.16 -19.89
CA LEU A 105 -18.49 -32.36 -20.22
C LEU A 105 -17.89 -33.14 -21.39
#